data_AF-A0A376MWL4-F1
#
_entry.id   AF-A0A376MWL4-F1
#
_cell.length_a   1.000
_cell.length_b   1.000
_cell.length_c   1.000
_cell.angle_alpha   90.00
_cell.angle_beta   90.00
_cell.angle_gamma   90.00
#
_symmetry.space_group_name_H-M   'P 1'
#
loop_
_entity.id
_entity.type
_entity.pdbx_description
1 polymer ?
#
loop_
_entity_poly.entity_id
_entity_poly.type
_entity_poly.pdbx_seq_one_letter_code
_entity_poly.pdbx_strand_id
1 'polypeptide(L)'
;MGLPEIQVIRDLFEGLVNQNEKGEIVPGVATQWKSNDNRIWTFTLRDNAKWADGTPVTAQDFVYSWQRLVDPKTLSPFAWFAALAGINNAQAIIDGKATPDQLGVTAVDAHTLKIQLDKPLPWFVI
;
A
#
# COMPACT_ATOMS: atom_id res chain seq x y z
N MET A 1 2.98 -3.83 25.11
CA MET A 1 3.94 -4.44 24.17
C MET A 1 3.94 -3.57 22.93
N GLY A 2 5.02 -2.84 22.65
CA GLY A 2 5.12 -1.99 21.45
C GLY A 2 5.49 -2.81 20.22
N LEU A 3 5.45 -2.17 19.04
CA LEU A 3 5.93 -2.71 17.77
C LEU A 3 7.27 -2.02 17.42
N PRO A 4 8.38 -2.36 18.11
CA PRO A 4 9.69 -1.69 17.92
C PRO A 4 10.20 -1.81 16.48
N GLU A 5 9.84 -2.87 15.76
CA GLU A 5 10.16 -3.08 14.36
C GLU A 5 9.63 -1.96 13.46
N ILE A 6 8.49 -1.34 13.82
CA ILE A 6 7.89 -0.28 13.00
C ILE A 6 8.80 0.96 12.96
N GLN A 7 9.51 1.27 14.05
CA GLN A 7 10.39 2.44 14.07
C GLN A 7 11.54 2.26 13.08
N VAL A 8 12.21 1.11 13.13
CA VAL A 8 13.30 0.78 12.20
C VAL A 8 12.80 0.70 10.76
N ILE A 9 11.60 0.15 10.53
CA ILE A 9 10.99 0.09 9.20
C ILE A 9 10.73 1.50 8.66
N ARG A 10 10.26 2.45 9.48
CA ARG A 10 10.01 3.83 9.05
C ARG A 10 11.29 4.61 8.75
N ASP A 11 12.42 4.21 9.34
CA ASP A 11 13.74 4.79 9.01
C ASP A 11 14.31 4.22 7.70
N LEU A 12 13.98 2.97 7.37
CA LEU A 12 14.53 2.25 6.21
C LEU A 12 13.65 2.29 4.96
N PHE A 13 12.34 2.45 5.11
CA PHE A 13 11.35 2.38 4.04
C PHE A 13 10.40 3.57 4.08
N GLU A 14 9.97 3.99 2.90
CA GLU A 14 8.98 5.05 2.72
C GLU A 14 7.73 4.49 2.03
N GLY A 15 6.57 4.72 2.65
CA GLY A 15 5.27 4.32 2.10
C GLY A 15 4.74 5.30 1.05
N LEU A 16 3.50 5.09 0.60
CA LEU A 16 2.81 6.02 -0.31
C LEU A 16 2.67 7.41 0.33
N VAL A 17 2.24 7.45 1.59
CA VAL A 17 2.10 8.66 2.41
C VAL A 17 2.81 8.46 3.75
N ASN A 18 3.05 9.54 4.46
CA ASN A 18 3.63 9.54 5.80
C ASN A 18 2.82 10.45 6.74
N GLN A 19 3.16 10.45 8.02
CA GLN A 19 2.60 11.35 9.02
C GLN A 19 3.73 12.19 9.62
N ASN A 20 3.51 13.51 9.69
CA ASN A 20 4.46 14.41 10.36
C ASN A 20 4.31 14.35 11.90
N GLU A 21 5.09 15.15 12.61
CA GLU A 21 5.09 15.21 14.09
C GLU A 21 3.72 15.58 14.71
N LYS A 22 2.84 16.20 13.93
CA LYS A 22 1.48 16.57 14.34
C LYS A 22 0.43 15.50 13.98
N GLY A 23 0.85 14.39 13.38
CA GLY A 23 -0.03 13.34 12.87
C GLY A 23 -0.73 13.72 11.56
N GLU A 24 -0.31 14.80 10.90
CA GLU A 24 -0.90 15.22 9.63
C GLU A 24 -0.31 14.38 8.50
N ILE A 25 -1.17 13.98 7.56
CA ILE A 25 -0.75 13.22 6.39
C ILE A 25 0.06 14.10 5.45
N VAL A 26 1.25 13.63 5.10
CA VAL A 26 2.19 14.27 4.19
C VAL A 26 2.60 13.30 3.08
N PRO A 27 3.05 13.81 1.92
CA PRO A 27 3.60 12.97 0.85
C PRO A 27 4.73 12.05 1.34
N GLY A 28 4.70 10.80 0.88
CA GLY A 28 5.85 9.88 0.91
C GLY A 28 6.36 9.70 -0.52
N VAL A 29 6.27 8.47 -1.04
CA VAL A 29 6.54 8.20 -2.46
C VAL A 29 5.45 8.80 -3.35
N ALA A 30 4.19 8.87 -2.89
CA ALA A 30 3.11 9.50 -3.62
C ALA A 30 3.05 11.01 -3.34
N THR A 31 3.08 11.82 -4.40
CA THR A 31 3.00 13.29 -4.34
C THR A 31 1.56 13.80 -4.38
N GLN A 32 0.66 12.99 -4.93
CA GLN A 32 -0.76 13.29 -5.03
C GLN A 32 -1.57 12.00 -4.90
N TRP A 33 -2.74 12.10 -4.28
CA TRP A 33 -3.74 11.06 -4.28
C TRP A 33 -5.13 11.65 -4.42
N LYS A 34 -6.02 10.91 -5.08
CA LYS A 34 -7.42 11.33 -5.27
C LYS A 34 -8.36 10.14 -5.27
N SER A 35 -9.59 10.40 -4.83
CA SER A 35 -10.73 9.51 -4.99
C SER A 35 -11.98 10.34 -5.19
N ASN A 36 -12.88 9.87 -6.04
CA ASN A 36 -14.19 10.50 -6.25
C ASN A 36 -15.30 9.84 -5.41
N ASP A 37 -15.05 8.63 -4.92
CA ASP A 37 -16.05 7.76 -4.28
C ASP A 37 -15.55 7.13 -2.96
N ASN A 38 -14.34 7.51 -2.51
CA ASN A 38 -13.62 6.91 -1.38
C ASN A 38 -13.43 5.40 -1.50
N ARG A 39 -13.61 4.82 -2.69
CA ARG A 39 -13.51 3.38 -2.95
C ARG A 39 -12.40 3.07 -3.95
N ILE A 40 -12.23 3.93 -4.94
CA ILE A 40 -11.13 3.84 -5.90
C ILE A 40 -10.19 5.01 -5.63
N TRP A 41 -8.98 4.70 -5.19
CA TRP A 41 -7.92 5.65 -4.92
C TRP A 41 -6.86 5.57 -6.01
N THR A 42 -6.47 6.71 -6.56
CA THR A 42 -5.35 6.83 -7.51
C THR A 42 -4.24 7.65 -6.88
N PHE A 43 -3.04 7.10 -6.84
CA PHE A 43 -1.83 7.72 -6.31
C PHE A 43 -0.87 8.01 -7.47
N THR A 44 -0.37 9.24 -7.51
CA THR A 44 0.72 9.66 -8.39
C THR A 44 2.04 9.58 -7.63
N LEU A 45 2.99 8.80 -8.11
CA LEU A 45 4.31 8.62 -7.52
C LEU A 45 5.28 9.67 -8.06
N ARG A 46 6.25 10.08 -7.23
CA ARG A 46 7.37 10.90 -7.69
C ARG A 46 8.27 10.11 -8.65
N ASP A 47 8.79 10.79 -9.66
CA ASP A 47 9.65 10.22 -10.72
C ASP A 47 11.10 9.99 -10.28
N ASN A 48 11.51 10.60 -9.17
CA ASN A 48 12.86 10.52 -8.64
C ASN A 48 13.00 9.54 -7.46
N ALA A 49 11.96 8.77 -7.13
CA ALA A 49 12.03 7.76 -6.09
C ALA A 49 12.98 6.63 -6.51
N LYS A 50 13.91 6.26 -5.62
CA LYS A 50 14.90 5.21 -5.87
C LYS A 50 15.08 4.33 -4.65
N TRP A 51 15.27 3.05 -4.90
CA TRP A 51 15.84 2.12 -3.96
C TRP A 51 17.31 2.51 -3.67
N ALA A 52 17.85 2.00 -2.57
CA ALA A 52 19.22 2.33 -2.14
C ALA A 52 20.29 1.90 -3.15
N ASP A 53 20.01 0.92 -4.00
CA ASP A 53 20.88 0.48 -5.10
C ASP A 53 20.79 1.36 -6.36
N GLY A 54 19.94 2.39 -6.35
CA GLY A 54 19.71 3.31 -7.46
C GLY A 54 18.59 2.89 -8.42
N THR A 55 18.00 1.71 -8.25
CA THR A 55 16.86 1.25 -9.06
C THR A 55 15.64 2.15 -8.81
N PRO A 56 14.91 2.59 -9.86
CA PRO A 56 13.70 3.38 -9.67
C PRO A 56 12.63 2.63 -8.87
N VAL A 57 11.95 3.34 -7.96
CA VAL A 57 10.72 2.83 -7.32
C VAL A 57 9.55 3.09 -8.25
N THR A 58 8.74 2.07 -8.49
CA THR A 58 7.59 2.12 -9.40
C THR A 58 6.31 1.66 -8.71
N ALA A 59 5.16 1.92 -9.34
CA ALA A 59 3.88 1.40 -8.88
C ALA A 59 3.86 -0.14 -8.79
N GLN A 60 4.66 -0.82 -9.62
CA GLN A 60 4.75 -2.28 -9.60
C GLN A 60 5.38 -2.81 -8.30
N ASP A 61 6.29 -2.05 -7.67
CA ASP A 61 6.88 -2.43 -6.38
C ASP A 61 5.83 -2.46 -5.28
N PHE A 62 4.86 -1.53 -5.31
CA PHE A 62 3.73 -1.52 -4.38
C PHE A 62 2.76 -2.66 -4.66
N VAL A 63 2.45 -2.95 -5.94
CA VAL A 63 1.63 -4.12 -6.32
C VAL A 63 2.26 -5.39 -5.74
N TYR A 64 3.54 -5.63 -6.04
CA TYR A 64 4.26 -6.80 -5.54
C TYR A 64 4.25 -6.87 -4.01
N SER A 65 4.55 -5.76 -3.33
CA SER A 65 4.63 -5.72 -1.86
C SER A 65 3.30 -6.05 -1.19
N TRP A 66 2.20 -5.49 -1.69
CA TRP A 66 0.85 -5.79 -1.19
C TRP A 66 0.42 -7.23 -1.48
N GLN A 67 0.70 -7.74 -2.68
CA GLN A 67 0.41 -9.14 -3.04
C GLN A 67 1.18 -10.11 -2.15
N ARG A 68 2.48 -9.86 -1.93
CA ARG A 68 3.30 -10.66 -1.02
C ARG A 68 2.80 -10.60 0.42
N LEU A 69 2.32 -9.45 0.89
CA LEU A 69 1.76 -9.29 2.23
C LEU A 69 0.57 -10.22 2.47
N VAL A 70 -0.33 -10.33 1.48
CA VAL A 70 -1.56 -11.13 1.60
C VAL A 70 -1.40 -12.59 1.19
N ASP A 71 -0.34 -12.95 0.47
CA ASP A 71 -0.08 -14.33 0.04
C ASP A 71 0.06 -15.24 1.28
N PRO A 72 -0.82 -16.25 1.45
CA PRO A 72 -0.76 -17.18 2.58
C PRO A 72 0.59 -17.91 2.70
N LYS A 73 1.34 -18.06 1.59
CA LYS A 73 2.67 -18.67 1.57
C LYS A 73 3.72 -17.83 2.27
N THR A 74 3.52 -16.51 2.34
CA THR A 74 4.44 -15.58 3.04
C THR A 74 4.33 -15.71 4.56
N LEU A 75 3.19 -16.22 5.08
CA LEU A 75 2.92 -16.36 6.51
C LEU A 75 3.11 -15.03 7.28
N SER A 76 2.73 -13.90 6.68
CA SER A 76 2.91 -12.59 7.29
C SER A 76 2.00 -12.44 8.53
N PRO A 77 2.55 -12.06 9.70
CA PRO A 77 1.74 -11.76 10.88
C PRO A 77 0.90 -10.47 10.71
N PHE A 78 1.14 -9.70 9.64
CA PHE A 78 0.43 -8.46 9.31
C PHE A 78 -0.48 -8.58 8.08
N ALA A 79 -0.72 -9.78 7.54
CA ALA A 79 -1.59 -9.96 6.38
C ALA A 79 -2.98 -9.33 6.59
N TRP A 80 -3.53 -9.46 7.81
CA TRP A 80 -4.80 -8.89 8.24
C TRP A 80 -4.91 -7.37 8.03
N PHE A 81 -3.79 -6.64 7.98
CA PHE A 81 -3.79 -5.19 7.78
C PHE A 81 -4.37 -4.79 6.41
N ALA A 82 -4.12 -5.59 5.36
CA ALA A 82 -4.70 -5.34 4.03
C ALA A 82 -6.23 -5.46 4.04
N ALA A 83 -6.76 -6.45 4.78
CA ALA A 83 -8.19 -6.63 4.95
C ALA A 83 -8.80 -5.54 5.83
N LEU A 84 -8.11 -5.12 6.91
CA LEU A 84 -8.53 -3.98 7.73
C LEU A 84 -8.60 -2.69 6.89
N ALA A 85 -7.58 -2.43 6.06
CA ALA A 85 -7.53 -1.29 5.14
C ALA A 85 -8.63 -1.36 4.05
N GLY A 86 -9.37 -2.48 3.96
CA GLY A 86 -10.48 -2.67 3.06
C GLY A 86 -10.08 -2.88 1.60
N ILE A 87 -8.83 -3.29 1.34
CA ILE A 87 -8.35 -3.55 -0.03
C ILE A 87 -9.15 -4.72 -0.60
N ASN A 88 -9.68 -4.52 -1.81
CA ASN A 88 -10.53 -5.50 -2.45
C ASN A 88 -9.83 -6.86 -2.60
N ASN A 89 -10.55 -7.93 -2.29
CA ASN A 89 -10.09 -9.33 -2.26
C ASN A 89 -9.04 -9.68 -1.19
N ALA A 90 -8.58 -8.75 -0.34
CA ALA A 90 -7.54 -9.06 0.65
C ALA A 90 -7.91 -10.24 1.57
N GLN A 91 -9.11 -10.23 2.18
CA GLN A 91 -9.54 -11.33 3.05
C GLN A 91 -9.70 -12.66 2.29
N ALA A 92 -10.21 -12.62 1.05
CA ALA A 92 -10.37 -13.82 0.24
C ALA A 92 -9.02 -14.47 -0.08
N ILE A 93 -7.98 -13.67 -0.32
CA ILE A 93 -6.62 -14.16 -0.56
C ILE A 93 -6.01 -14.74 0.71
N ILE A 94 -6.15 -14.04 1.85
CA ILE A 94 -5.69 -14.51 3.16
C ILE A 94 -6.33 -15.85 3.52
N ASP A 95 -7.62 -16.02 3.22
CA ASP A 95 -8.37 -17.27 3.42
C ASP A 95 -8.00 -18.39 2.42
N GLY A 96 -7.14 -18.12 1.44
CA GLY A 96 -6.78 -19.06 0.36
C GLY A 96 -7.88 -19.31 -0.67
N LYS A 97 -8.88 -18.41 -0.75
CA LYS A 97 -10.03 -18.49 -1.67
C LYS A 97 -9.83 -17.73 -2.99
N ALA A 98 -8.78 -16.93 -3.08
CA ALA A 98 -8.39 -16.13 -4.24
C ALA A 98 -6.85 -16.09 -4.36
N THR A 99 -6.34 -15.77 -5.54
CA THR A 99 -4.90 -15.70 -5.78
C THR A 99 -4.38 -14.27 -5.55
N PRO A 100 -3.11 -14.07 -5.12
CA PRO A 100 -2.57 -12.74 -4.82
C PRO A 100 -2.72 -11.73 -5.96
N ASP A 101 -2.62 -12.17 -7.22
CA ASP A 101 -2.80 -11.33 -8.41
C ASP A 101 -4.20 -10.72 -8.56
N GLN A 102 -5.20 -11.24 -7.83
CA GLN A 102 -6.57 -10.71 -7.78
C GLN A 102 -6.74 -9.61 -6.74
N LEU A 103 -5.70 -9.23 -5.99
CA LEU A 103 -5.76 -8.15 -5.01
C LEU A 103 -6.10 -6.83 -5.71
N GLY A 104 -6.93 -5.98 -5.08
CA GLY A 104 -7.34 -4.67 -5.57
C GLY A 104 -6.24 -3.60 -5.60
N VAL A 105 -5.03 -3.94 -6.04
CA VAL A 105 -3.87 -3.05 -6.16
C VAL A 105 -3.30 -3.23 -7.57
N THR A 106 -3.28 -2.16 -8.36
CA THR A 106 -2.89 -2.21 -9.77
C THR A 106 -1.97 -1.06 -10.12
N ALA A 107 -0.86 -1.35 -10.80
CA ALA A 107 -0.06 -0.34 -11.47
C ALA A 107 -0.73 -0.01 -12.81
N VAL A 108 -1.23 1.22 -12.96
CA VAL A 108 -1.78 1.71 -14.25
C VAL A 108 -0.61 2.01 -15.21
N ASP A 109 0.45 2.58 -14.66
CA ASP A 109 1.75 2.77 -15.30
C ASP A 109 2.83 2.82 -14.20
N ALA A 110 4.09 3.12 -14.56
CA ALA A 110 5.21 3.14 -13.62
C ALA A 110 5.04 4.11 -12.43
N HIS A 111 4.27 5.20 -12.61
CA HIS A 111 4.09 6.25 -11.60
C HIS A 111 2.63 6.44 -11.18
N THR A 112 1.72 5.58 -11.62
CA THR A 112 0.30 5.65 -11.26
C THR A 112 -0.14 4.34 -10.62
N LEU A 113 -0.42 4.38 -9.32
CA LEU A 113 -0.96 3.25 -8.57
C LEU A 113 -2.46 3.44 -8.32
N LYS A 114 -3.25 2.44 -8.64
CA LYS A 114 -4.68 2.37 -8.33
C LYS A 114 -4.92 1.36 -7.23
N ILE A 115 -5.64 1.76 -6.18
CA ILE A 115 -6.12 0.86 -5.13
C ILE A 115 -7.65 0.89 -5.11
N GLN A 116 -8.25 -0.29 -5.19
CA GLN A 116 -9.69 -0.50 -5.10
C GLN A 116 -10.04 -1.12 -3.76
N LEU A 117 -11.03 -0.55 -3.10
CA LEU A 117 -11.55 -1.01 -1.82
C LEU A 117 -12.87 -1.77 -2.00
N ASP A 118 -13.18 -2.66 -1.06
CA ASP A 118 -14.44 -3.41 -1.05
C ASP A 118 -15.66 -2.50 -0.88
N LYS A 119 -15.47 -1.38 -0.16
CA LYS A 119 -16.49 -0.35 0.11
C LYS A 119 -15.84 1.03 0.21
N PRO A 120 -16.62 2.13 0.07
CA PRO A 120 -16.13 3.48 0.33
C PRO A 120 -15.58 3.63 1.77
N LEU A 121 -14.31 4.01 1.91
CA LEU A 121 -13.62 4.26 3.18
C LEU A 121 -12.91 5.62 3.13
N PRO A 122 -13.53 6.70 3.66
CA PRO A 122 -12.95 8.06 3.64
C PRO A 122 -11.62 8.20 4.37
N TRP A 123 -11.32 7.28 5.29
CA TRP A 123 -10.12 7.28 6.12
C TRP A 123 -8.97 6.47 5.52
N PHE A 124 -9.09 5.93 4.31
CA PHE A 124 -8.06 5.04 3.73
C PHE A 124 -6.64 5.65 3.67
N VAL A 125 -6.55 6.98 3.51
CA VAL A 125 -5.28 7.71 3.46
C VAL A 125 -5.02 8.52 4.74
N ILE A 126 -5.85 8.34 5.78
CA ILE A 126 -5.75 9.02 7.08
C ILE A 126 -5.05 8.11 8.08
#